data_AF-A0AB36WW43-F1
#
_entry.id   AF-A0AB36WW43-F1
#
_cell.length_a   1.000
_cell.length_b   1.000
_cell.length_c   1.000
_cell.angle_alpha   90.00
_cell.angle_beta   90.00
_cell.angle_gamma   90.00
#
_symmetry.space_group_name_H-M   'P 1'
#
loop_
_entity.id
_entity.type
_entity.pdbx_description
1 polymer ?
#
loop_
_entity_poly.entity_id
_entity_poly.type
_entity_poly.pdbx_seq_one_letter_code
_entity_poly.pdbx_strand_id
1 'polypeptide(L)'
;MGYVFIYLAAVVIFLGIDAVWLTTMKGAFYESRIGHLLADEPNMMAAGVFYMFYILALCILVLYPQIKAGASVGHIFLLGGLIGLMAYGTYDFTNLALYKGFTLDTALVDFVWGGILTGSVSAIVAWLAYRFHWLS
;
A
#
# COMPACT_ATOMS: atom_id res chain seq x y z
N MET A 1 6.02 22.73 3.87
CA MET A 1 6.26 22.26 2.49
C MET A 1 6.78 20.84 2.43
N GLY A 2 7.78 20.47 3.25
CA GLY A 2 8.28 19.08 3.35
C GLY A 2 7.24 17.98 3.49
N TYR A 3 6.30 18.15 4.43
CA TYR A 3 5.20 17.18 4.63
C TYR A 3 4.35 16.97 3.37
N VAL A 4 4.10 18.05 2.60
CA VAL A 4 3.36 17.97 1.34
C VAL A 4 4.15 17.20 0.29
N PHE A 5 5.46 17.41 0.20
CA PHE A 5 6.31 16.65 -0.73
C PHE A 5 6.37 15.17 -0.37
N ILE A 6 6.44 14.83 0.91
CA ILE A 6 6.37 13.44 1.39
C ILE A 6 5.04 12.80 0.98
N TYR A 7 3.92 13.49 1.23
CA TYR A 7 2.60 12.97 0.88
C TYR A 7 2.45 12.76 -0.63
N LEU A 8 2.80 13.77 -1.44
CA LEU A 8 2.70 13.68 -2.91
C LEU A 8 3.62 12.59 -3.47
N ALA A 9 4.85 12.48 -2.96
CA ALA A 9 5.76 11.41 -3.35
C ALA A 9 5.20 10.03 -2.99
N ALA A 10 4.67 9.87 -1.78
CA ALA A 10 4.03 8.63 -1.37
C ALA A 10 2.84 8.27 -2.27
N VAL A 11 1.98 9.22 -2.61
CA VAL A 11 0.86 9.00 -3.54
C VAL A 11 1.33 8.55 -4.90
N VAL A 12 2.26 9.28 -5.51
CA VAL A 12 2.74 8.97 -6.87
C VAL A 12 3.45 7.61 -6.91
N ILE A 13 4.32 7.33 -5.94
CA ILE A 13 5.07 6.07 -5.91
C ILE A 13 4.15 4.88 -5.61
N PHE A 14 3.23 5.02 -4.65
CA PHE A 14 2.29 3.96 -4.29
C PHE A 14 1.40 3.60 -5.48
N LEU A 15 0.74 4.59 -6.08
CA LEU A 15 -0.15 4.36 -7.22
C LEU A 15 0.64 3.87 -8.44
N GLY A 16 1.86 4.35 -8.65
CA GLY A 16 2.71 3.88 -9.76
C GLY A 16 3.07 2.41 -9.64
N ILE A 17 3.50 1.96 -8.47
CA ILE A 17 3.85 0.54 -8.23
C ILE A 17 2.59 -0.32 -8.27
N ASP A 18 1.52 0.10 -7.61
CA ASP A 18 0.29 -0.69 -7.51
C ASP A 18 -0.46 -0.78 -8.85
N ALA A 19 -0.40 0.25 -9.70
CA ALA A 19 -0.96 0.18 -11.06
C ALA A 19 -0.28 -0.91 -11.90
N VAL A 20 1.04 -1.08 -11.77
CA VAL A 20 1.76 -2.16 -12.46
C VAL A 20 1.28 -3.52 -11.95
N TRP A 21 1.10 -3.67 -10.62
CA TRP A 21 0.57 -4.89 -10.04
C TRP A 21 -0.85 -5.20 -10.53
N LEU A 22 -1.78 -4.26 -10.40
CA LEU A 22 -3.17 -4.47 -10.80
C LEU A 22 -3.32 -4.77 -12.29
N THR A 23 -2.60 -4.06 -13.16
CA THR A 23 -2.67 -4.30 -14.61
C THR A 23 -2.10 -5.65 -15.02
N THR A 24 -1.07 -6.14 -14.34
CA THR A 24 -0.45 -7.45 -14.65
C THR A 24 -1.17 -8.62 -13.98
N MET A 25 -1.57 -8.47 -12.71
CA MET A 25 -2.12 -9.55 -11.91
C MET A 25 -3.62 -9.75 -12.08
N LYS A 26 -4.38 -8.73 -12.55
CA LYS A 26 -5.83 -8.85 -12.78
C LYS A 26 -6.17 -10.07 -13.64
N GLY A 27 -5.64 -10.13 -14.86
CA GLY A 27 -5.89 -11.26 -15.77
C GLY A 27 -5.07 -12.51 -15.44
N ALA A 28 -3.82 -12.32 -14.98
CA ALA A 28 -2.91 -13.45 -14.73
C ALA A 28 -3.27 -14.29 -13.49
N PHE A 29 -3.91 -13.67 -12.50
CA PHE A 29 -4.11 -14.28 -11.19
C PHE A 29 -5.54 -14.12 -10.67
N TYR A 30 -6.01 -12.88 -10.50
CA TYR A 30 -7.27 -12.60 -9.79
C TYR A 30 -8.51 -13.11 -10.55
N GLU A 31 -8.61 -12.89 -11.87
CA GLU A 31 -9.76 -13.34 -12.67
C GLU A 31 -9.96 -14.86 -12.59
N SER A 32 -8.89 -15.64 -12.59
CA SER A 32 -8.96 -17.10 -12.52
C SER A 32 -9.33 -17.66 -11.14
N ARG A 33 -9.24 -16.85 -10.07
CA ARG A 33 -9.44 -17.30 -8.68
C ARG A 33 -10.69 -16.70 -8.06
N ILE A 34 -10.88 -15.40 -8.24
CA ILE A 34 -11.99 -14.64 -7.66
C ILE A 34 -12.78 -13.86 -8.73
N GLY A 35 -12.63 -14.18 -10.02
CA GLY A 35 -13.30 -13.47 -11.11
C GLY A 35 -14.82 -13.39 -10.96
N HIS A 36 -15.45 -14.42 -10.39
CA HIS A 36 -16.89 -14.42 -10.09
C HIS A 36 -17.31 -13.44 -8.97
N LEU A 37 -16.36 -12.91 -8.20
CA LEU A 37 -16.55 -11.86 -7.19
C LEU A 37 -16.14 -10.47 -7.68
N LEU A 38 -15.40 -10.39 -8.80
CA LEU A 38 -14.94 -9.11 -9.34
C LEU A 38 -16.12 -8.37 -9.98
N ALA A 39 -16.20 -7.07 -9.73
CA ALA A 39 -17.14 -6.21 -10.43
C ALA A 39 -16.74 -6.04 -11.89
N ASP A 40 -17.74 -5.91 -12.78
CA ASP A 40 -17.51 -5.61 -14.21
C ASP A 40 -16.72 -4.30 -14.38
N GLU A 41 -17.10 -3.29 -13.59
CA GLU A 41 -16.41 -2.00 -13.53
C GLU A 41 -15.99 -1.66 -12.09
N PRO A 42 -14.72 -1.24 -11.88
CA PRO A 42 -14.25 -0.82 -10.56
C PRO A 42 -14.97 0.44 -10.07
N ASN A 43 -15.33 0.47 -8.79
CA ASN A 43 -15.82 1.69 -8.14
C ASN A 43 -14.64 2.65 -7.87
N MET A 44 -14.42 3.56 -8.82
CA MET A 44 -13.29 4.52 -8.78
C MET A 44 -13.36 5.49 -7.59
N MET A 45 -14.56 5.82 -7.09
CA MET A 45 -14.70 6.68 -5.92
C MET A 45 -14.24 5.97 -4.66
N ALA A 46 -14.66 4.72 -4.45
CA ALA A 46 -14.23 3.91 -3.31
C ALA A 46 -12.71 3.68 -3.34
N ALA A 47 -12.15 3.35 -4.51
CA ALA A 47 -10.70 3.20 -4.69
C ALA A 47 -9.95 4.51 -4.36
N GLY A 48 -10.42 5.64 -4.88
CA GLY A 48 -9.82 6.95 -4.60
C GLY A 48 -9.83 7.29 -3.11
N VAL A 49 -10.96 7.08 -2.41
CA VAL A 49 -11.05 7.30 -0.96
C VAL A 49 -10.09 6.41 -0.20
N PHE A 50 -10.02 5.12 -0.55
CA PHE A 50 -9.07 4.18 0.06
C PHE A 50 -7.63 4.66 -0.09
N TYR A 51 -7.16 4.91 -1.31
CA TYR A 51 -5.76 5.29 -1.53
C TYR A 51 -5.40 6.58 -0.80
N MET A 52 -6.24 7.63 -0.92
CA MET A 52 -5.95 8.92 -0.28
C MET A 52 -5.92 8.80 1.24
N PHE A 53 -6.88 8.10 1.84
CA PHE A 53 -6.93 7.93 3.29
C PHE A 53 -5.80 7.01 3.80
N TYR A 54 -5.55 5.91 3.10
CA TYR A 54 -4.51 4.95 3.46
C TYR A 54 -3.12 5.58 3.44
N ILE A 55 -2.79 6.31 2.37
CA ILE A 55 -1.49 6.99 2.24
C ILE A 55 -1.37 8.12 3.26
N LEU A 56 -2.46 8.84 3.55
CA LEU A 56 -2.46 9.86 4.59
C LEU A 56 -2.16 9.25 5.97
N ALA A 57 -2.81 8.14 6.30
CA ALA A 57 -2.56 7.41 7.54
C ALA A 57 -1.11 6.90 7.62
N LEU A 58 -0.58 6.32 6.54
CA LEU A 58 0.82 5.92 6.45
C LEU A 58 1.78 7.10 6.71
N CYS A 59 1.48 8.26 6.12
CA CYS A 59 2.29 9.45 6.32
C CYS A 59 2.29 9.91 7.78
N ILE A 60 1.12 9.99 8.41
CA ILE A 60 0.96 10.47 9.79
C ILE A 60 1.59 9.49 10.80
N LEU A 61 1.39 8.18 10.60
CA LEU A 61 1.78 7.16 11.56
C LEU A 61 3.23 6.71 11.39
N VAL A 62 3.77 6.75 10.16
CA VAL A 62 5.11 6.23 9.86
C VAL A 62 6.00 7.32 9.29
N LEU A 63 5.71 7.88 8.11
CA LEU A 63 6.70 8.69 7.40
C LEU A 63 7.08 9.96 8.16
N TYR A 64 6.11 10.76 8.57
CA TYR A 64 6.36 12.03 9.24
C TYR A 64 7.14 11.87 10.56
N PRO A 65 6.72 11.03 11.52
CA PRO A 65 7.44 10.90 12.78
C PRO A 65 8.82 10.27 12.59
N GLN A 66 8.94 9.24 11.74
CA GLN A 66 10.19 8.48 11.61
C GLN A 66 11.25 9.23 10.80
N ILE A 67 10.85 9.94 9.73
CA ILE A 67 11.77 10.78 8.95
C ILE A 67 12.26 11.94 9.82
N LYS A 68 11.36 12.59 10.58
CA LYS A 68 11.73 13.67 11.50
C LYS A 68 12.66 13.21 12.62
N ALA A 69 12.47 11.98 13.11
CA ALA A 69 13.34 11.36 14.11
C ALA A 69 14.70 10.89 13.54
N GLY A 70 14.91 10.97 12.21
CA GLY A 70 16.15 10.51 11.57
C GLY A 70 16.31 8.98 11.60
N ALA A 71 15.20 8.23 11.61
CA ALA A 71 15.23 6.77 11.64
C ALA A 71 15.86 6.20 10.36
N SER A 72 16.49 5.03 10.45
CA SER A 72 17.07 4.39 9.26
C SER A 72 16.00 4.02 8.23
N VAL A 73 16.36 4.03 6.94
CA VAL A 73 15.45 3.64 5.85
C VAL A 73 14.92 2.21 6.05
N GLY A 74 15.76 1.29 6.54
CA GLY A 74 15.34 -0.08 6.86
C GLY A 74 14.30 -0.16 7.98
N HIS A 75 14.40 0.69 9.01
CA HIS A 75 13.38 0.77 10.06
C HIS A 75 12.04 1.28 9.51
N ILE A 76 12.08 2.31 8.66
CA ILE A 76 10.89 2.87 8.02
C ILE A 76 10.25 1.87 7.04
N PHE A 77 11.05 1.08 6.32
CA PHE A 77 10.58 -0.04 5.50
C PHE A 77 9.79 -1.05 6.35
N LEU A 78 10.34 -1.46 7.49
CA LEU A 78 9.68 -2.46 8.36
C LEU A 78 8.36 -1.93 8.92
N LEU A 79 8.32 -0.70 9.43
CA LEU A 79 7.09 -0.11 9.95
C LEU A 79 6.04 0.10 8.84
N GLY A 80 6.45 0.60 7.68
CA GLY A 80 5.58 0.72 6.51
C GLY A 80 5.03 -0.63 6.07
N GLY A 81 5.89 -1.65 6.02
CA GLY A 81 5.49 -3.01 5.67
C GLY A 81 4.49 -3.60 6.66
N LEU A 82 4.65 -3.37 7.97
CA LEU A 82 3.66 -3.79 8.98
C LEU A 82 2.30 -3.12 8.79
N ILE A 83 2.27 -1.82 8.45
CA ILE A 83 1.02 -1.11 8.10
C ILE A 83 0.39 -1.70 6.83
N GLY A 84 1.22 -2.09 5.84
CA GLY A 84 0.82 -2.83 4.64
C GLY A 84 0.13 -4.15 4.97
N LEU A 85 0.85 -5.03 5.67
CA LEU A 85 0.36 -6.32 6.11
C LEU A 85 -0.94 -6.18 6.91
N MET A 86 -1.02 -5.21 7.83
CA MET A 86 -2.22 -4.99 8.62
C MET A 86 -3.42 -4.61 7.75
N ALA A 87 -3.27 -3.66 6.82
CA ALA A 87 -4.38 -3.19 6.00
C ALA A 87 -4.88 -4.27 5.02
N TYR A 88 -3.96 -4.88 4.28
CA TYR A 88 -4.30 -5.91 3.30
C TYR A 88 -4.78 -7.19 4.00
N GLY A 89 -4.12 -7.60 5.08
CA GLY A 89 -4.57 -8.73 5.89
C GLY A 89 -5.96 -8.52 6.49
N THR A 90 -6.29 -7.29 6.92
CA THR A 90 -7.65 -6.97 7.39
C THR A 90 -8.67 -7.19 6.30
N TYR A 91 -8.39 -6.79 5.05
CA TYR A 91 -9.28 -7.04 3.92
C TYR A 91 -9.35 -8.53 3.57
N ASP A 92 -8.20 -9.15 3.32
CA ASP A 92 -8.07 -10.51 2.79
C ASP A 92 -8.56 -11.58 3.75
N PHE A 93 -8.13 -11.54 5.02
CA PHE A 93 -8.54 -12.55 5.99
C PHE A 93 -9.99 -12.36 6.43
N THR A 94 -10.52 -11.13 6.40
CA THR A 94 -11.95 -10.91 6.59
C THR A 94 -12.76 -11.47 5.42
N ASN A 95 -12.31 -11.27 4.18
CA ASN A 95 -12.99 -11.84 3.01
C ASN A 95 -12.93 -13.38 3.02
N LEU A 96 -11.82 -13.98 3.41
CA LEU A 96 -11.74 -15.43 3.64
C LEU A 96 -12.74 -15.93 4.69
N ALA A 97 -12.96 -15.16 5.74
CA ALA A 97 -13.91 -15.52 6.79
C ALA A 97 -15.37 -15.36 6.34
N LEU A 98 -15.66 -14.39 5.45
CA LEU A 98 -17.03 -14.01 5.07
C LEU A 98 -17.52 -14.64 3.76
N TYR A 99 -16.64 -14.80 2.77
CA TYR A 99 -17.02 -15.17 1.40
C TYR A 99 -16.51 -16.56 1.01
N LYS A 100 -17.46 -17.47 0.70
CA LYS A 100 -17.15 -18.84 0.26
C LYS A 100 -16.32 -18.93 -1.03
N GLY A 101 -16.38 -17.90 -1.87
CA GLY A 101 -15.68 -17.83 -3.15
C GLY A 101 -14.29 -17.19 -3.10
N PHE A 102 -13.88 -16.66 -1.95
CA PHE A 102 -12.57 -16.01 -1.79
C PHE A 102 -11.51 -17.06 -1.47
N THR A 103 -10.39 -17.05 -2.22
CA THR A 103 -9.40 -18.13 -2.13
C THR A 103 -8.25 -17.78 -1.20
N LEU A 104 -7.69 -18.78 -0.52
CA LEU A 104 -6.53 -18.60 0.39
C LEU A 104 -5.30 -18.09 -0.37
N ASP A 105 -5.07 -18.59 -1.58
CA ASP A 105 -3.97 -18.14 -2.42
C ASP A 105 -4.07 -16.64 -2.71
N THR A 106 -5.28 -16.16 -3.04
CA THR A 106 -5.53 -14.72 -3.24
C THR A 106 -5.20 -13.92 -1.99
N ALA A 107 -5.71 -14.34 -0.84
CA ALA A 107 -5.47 -13.66 0.42
C ALA A 107 -3.98 -13.59 0.79
N LEU A 108 -3.23 -14.69 0.65
CA LEU A 108 -1.83 -14.73 1.04
C LEU A 108 -0.95 -13.90 0.10
N VAL A 109 -1.21 -13.97 -1.20
CA VAL A 109 -0.47 -13.18 -2.20
C VAL A 109 -0.72 -11.69 -2.01
N ASP A 110 -1.98 -11.29 -1.84
CA ASP A 110 -2.35 -9.88 -1.69
C ASP A 110 -1.89 -9.30 -0.34
N PHE A 111 -1.99 -10.08 0.74
CA PHE A 111 -1.42 -9.76 2.05
C PHE A 111 0.08 -9.47 1.97
N VAL A 112 0.85 -10.39 1.39
CA VAL A 112 2.31 -10.23 1.26
C VAL A 112 2.65 -9.06 0.34
N TRP A 113 1.91 -8.90 -0.77
CA TRP A 113 2.08 -7.76 -1.66
C TRP A 113 1.86 -6.44 -0.95
N GLY A 114 0.78 -6.30 -0.17
CA GLY A 114 0.49 -5.10 0.62
C GLY A 114 1.62 -4.70 1.55
N GLY A 115 2.23 -5.69 2.21
CA GLY A 115 3.43 -5.49 3.03
C GLY A 115 4.64 -5.00 2.22
N ILE A 116 4.97 -5.69 1.13
CA ILE A 116 6.11 -5.34 0.27
C ILE A 116 5.92 -3.96 -0.36
N LEU A 117 4.74 -3.68 -0.91
CA LEU A 117 4.37 -2.41 -1.53
C LEU A 117 4.54 -1.26 -0.55
N THR A 118 3.87 -1.34 0.61
CA THR A 118 3.85 -0.24 1.58
C THR A 118 5.21 -0.02 2.23
N GLY A 119 5.95 -1.10 2.52
CA GLY A 119 7.32 -1.02 2.99
C GLY A 119 8.24 -0.35 1.96
N SER A 120 8.15 -0.77 0.68
CA SER A 120 8.97 -0.23 -0.41
C SER A 120 8.68 1.25 -0.66
N VAL A 121 7.41 1.63 -0.73
CA VAL A 121 6.98 3.03 -0.83
C VAL A 121 7.57 3.85 0.33
N SER A 122 7.46 3.33 1.55
CA SER A 122 7.98 4.03 2.73
C SER A 122 9.49 4.22 2.68
N ALA A 123 10.22 3.20 2.23
CA ALA A 123 11.67 3.26 2.07
C ALA A 123 12.11 4.28 1.01
N ILE A 124 11.46 4.26 -0.16
CA ILE A 124 11.78 5.17 -1.28
C ILE A 124 11.48 6.62 -0.86
N VAL A 125 10.33 6.87 -0.24
CA VAL A 125 9.95 8.22 0.21
C VAL A 125 10.89 8.72 1.29
N ALA A 126 11.28 7.88 2.26
CA ALA A 126 12.26 8.25 3.28
C ALA A 126 13.62 8.59 2.65
N TRP A 127 14.10 7.78 1.71
CA TRP A 127 15.34 8.04 0.99
C TRP A 127 15.31 9.39 0.24
N LEU A 128 14.20 9.68 -0.46
CA LEU A 128 14.02 10.98 -1.13
C LEU A 128 14.00 12.14 -0.12
N ALA A 129 13.25 11.99 0.97
CA ALA A 129 13.15 13.02 2.01
C ALA A 129 14.52 13.35 2.64
N TYR A 130 15.36 12.34 2.86
CA TYR A 130 16.74 12.52 3.34
C TYR A 130 17.65 13.12 2.28
N ARG A 131 17.55 12.66 1.02
CA ARG A 131 18.38 13.15 -0.09
C ARG A 131 18.16 14.63 -0.41
N PHE A 132 16.93 15.12 -0.21
CA PHE A 132 16.50 16.48 -0.53
C PHE A 132 16.16 17.33 0.70
N HIS A 133 16.45 16.83 1.91
CA HIS A 133 16.27 17.57 3.17
C HIS A 133 14.85 18.13 3.38
N TRP A 134 13.82 17.36 3.04
CA TRP A 134 12.43 17.85 3.05
C TRP A 134 11.91 18.24 4.45
N LEU A 135 12.37 17.57 5.51
CA LEU A 135 11.98 17.84 6.90
C LEU A 135 13.13 18.37 7.78
N SER A 136 14.22 18.80 7.15
CA SER A 136 15.37 19.44 7.80
C SER A 136 15.10 20.92 8.08
#